data_AF-A0A060SS38-F1
#
_entry.id   AF-A0A060SS38-F1
#
_cell.length_a   1.000
_cell.length_b   1.000
_cell.length_c   1.000
_cell.angle_alpha   90.00
_cell.angle_beta   90.00
_cell.angle_gamma   90.00
#
_symmetry.space_group_name_H-M   'P 1'
#
loop_
_entity.id
_entity.type
_entity.pdbx_description
1 polymer ?
#
loop_
_entity_poly.entity_id
_entity_poly.type
_entity_poly.pdbx_seq_one_letter_code
_entity_poly.pdbx_strand_id
1 'polypeptide(L)'
;MWASAEQSRINWVRNNQAQIRAALYSGLQDMVSQSDAEARTAPDLHSVGQRIILPSSFQGGPRHWYEQCQDALAICREECTIDFFITATCNPAWKEITDELFPGQTTSDRPDLVARIFHLKQKAIFADIIENGVLGAVSAYIYSNEWQKRGLPHFHSLFMMKAPFKLRETAQIDSCIRWTMF
;
A
#
# COMPACT_ATOMS: atom_id res chain seq x y z
N MET A 1 2.07 -16.99 -13.94
CA MET A 1 2.39 -15.68 -14.55
C MET A 1 3.04 -14.73 -13.54
N TRP A 2 2.40 -14.42 -12.40
CA TRP A 2 2.96 -13.53 -11.36
C TRP A 2 4.34 -13.96 -10.83
N ALA A 3 4.51 -15.25 -10.47
CA ALA A 3 5.79 -15.76 -9.98
C ALA A 3 6.95 -15.61 -10.98
N SER A 4 6.67 -15.70 -12.29
CA SER A 4 7.68 -15.54 -13.35
C SER A 4 8.06 -14.07 -13.56
N ALA A 5 7.09 -13.16 -13.50
CA ALA A 5 7.34 -11.72 -13.54
C ALA A 5 8.17 -11.27 -12.33
N GLU A 6 7.81 -11.73 -11.13
CA GLU A 6 8.53 -11.39 -9.90
C GLU A 6 9.94 -11.99 -9.88
N GLN A 7 10.10 -13.24 -10.32
CA GLN A 7 11.41 -13.86 -10.49
C GLN A 7 12.29 -13.06 -11.46
N SER A 8 11.70 -12.52 -12.54
CA SER A 8 12.42 -11.69 -13.50
C SER A 8 12.89 -10.38 -12.87
N ARG A 9 12.06 -9.74 -12.03
CA ARG A 9 12.45 -8.54 -11.27
C ARG A 9 13.58 -8.83 -10.29
N ILE A 10 13.49 -9.92 -9.54
CA ILE A 10 14.55 -10.35 -8.60
C ILE A 10 15.86 -10.63 -9.35
N ASN A 11 15.79 -11.31 -10.50
CA ASN A 11 16.96 -11.59 -11.33
C ASN A 11 17.61 -10.31 -11.85
N TRP A 12 16.80 -9.33 -12.26
CA TRP A 12 17.32 -8.02 -12.65
C TRP A 12 18.02 -7.31 -11.48
N VAL A 13 17.41 -7.27 -10.29
CA VAL A 13 18.03 -6.65 -9.10
C VAL A 13 19.33 -7.35 -8.72
N ARG A 14 19.39 -8.67 -8.80
CA ARG A 14 20.60 -9.48 -8.57
C ARG A 14 21.73 -9.07 -9.50
N ASN A 15 21.45 -8.90 -10.79
CA ASN A 15 22.47 -8.62 -11.81
C ASN A 15 22.86 -7.13 -11.91
N ASN A 16 22.09 -6.22 -11.31
CA ASN A 16 22.30 -4.76 -11.45
C ASN A 16 22.63 -4.07 -10.11
N GLN A 17 23.13 -4.80 -9.10
CA GLN A 17 23.46 -4.26 -7.76
C GLN A 17 24.42 -3.05 -7.82
N ALA A 18 25.39 -3.05 -8.74
CA ALA A 18 26.34 -1.94 -8.91
C ALA A 18 25.66 -0.65 -9.38
N GLN A 19 24.66 -0.76 -10.27
CA GLN A 19 23.88 0.39 -10.76
C GLN A 19 22.95 0.94 -9.68
N ILE A 20 22.36 0.04 -8.88
CA ILE A 20 21.45 0.36 -7.77
C ILE A 20 22.23 0.95 -6.56
N ARG A 21 23.57 1.06 -6.66
CA ARG A 21 24.49 1.51 -5.60
C ARG A 21 24.24 0.78 -4.28
N ALA A 22 23.89 -0.51 -4.38
CA ALA A 22 23.39 -1.25 -3.24
C ALA A 22 24.43 -1.40 -2.10
N ALA A 23 25.72 -1.31 -2.45
CA ALA A 23 26.85 -1.29 -1.53
C ALA A 23 26.87 -0.08 -0.57
N LEU A 24 26.25 1.06 -0.90
CA LEU A 24 26.09 2.16 0.05
C LEU A 24 25.09 1.83 1.17
N TYR A 25 24.12 0.94 0.88
CA TYR A 25 23.09 0.56 1.84
C TYR A 25 23.56 -0.50 2.84
N SER A 26 24.55 -1.33 2.50
CA SER A 26 25.17 -2.24 3.48
C SER A 26 25.89 -1.45 4.56
N GLY A 27 26.71 -0.45 4.19
CA GLY A 27 27.47 0.34 5.17
C GLY A 27 26.59 1.07 6.19
N LEU A 28 25.53 1.75 5.73
CA LEU A 28 24.65 2.51 6.63
C LEU A 28 23.81 1.63 7.55
N GLN A 29 23.19 0.55 7.02
CA GLN A 29 22.39 -0.33 7.87
C GLN A 29 23.24 -1.23 8.75
N ASP A 30 24.39 -1.71 8.26
CA ASP A 30 25.28 -2.53 9.08
C ASP A 30 25.87 -1.68 10.21
N MET A 31 26.19 -0.40 10.00
CA MET A 31 26.59 0.50 11.09
C MET A 31 25.49 0.71 12.14
N VAL A 32 24.24 0.91 11.71
CA VAL A 32 23.09 1.07 12.64
C VAL A 32 22.76 -0.25 13.35
N SER A 33 22.95 -1.39 12.68
CA SER A 33 22.70 -2.71 13.26
C SER A 33 23.87 -3.18 14.13
N GLN A 34 25.09 -2.74 13.83
CA GLN A 34 26.31 -3.00 14.61
C GLN A 34 26.39 -2.09 15.82
N SER A 35 25.87 -0.85 15.79
CA SER A 35 25.78 -0.01 17.00
C SER A 35 24.87 -0.64 18.08
N ASP A 36 23.92 -1.48 17.68
CA ASP A 36 23.10 -2.29 18.60
C ASP A 36 23.78 -3.63 18.97
N ALA A 37 24.80 -4.07 18.23
CA ALA A 37 25.40 -5.41 18.30
C ALA A 37 26.93 -5.41 18.46
N GLU A 38 27.52 -4.34 18.97
CA GLU A 38 28.97 -4.29 19.24
C GLU A 38 29.34 -5.16 20.46
N ALA A 39 29.41 -6.47 20.22
CA ALA A 39 30.30 -7.34 20.97
C ALA A 39 30.73 -8.53 20.09
N ARG A 40 31.85 -8.29 19.38
CA ARG A 40 32.92 -9.25 19.06
C ARG A 40 32.95 -9.76 17.61
N THR A 41 34.16 -9.57 17.06
CA THR A 41 34.80 -10.24 15.92
C THR A 41 34.24 -9.93 14.54
N ALA A 42 35.12 -9.35 13.71
CA ALA A 42 34.92 -9.12 12.28
C ALA A 42 34.46 -10.42 11.60
N PRO A 43 33.25 -10.45 11.01
CA PRO A 43 32.78 -11.66 10.37
C PRO A 43 33.55 -11.87 9.06
N ASP A 44 34.01 -13.10 8.86
CA ASP A 44 34.63 -13.56 7.63
C ASP A 44 33.65 -13.44 6.46
N LEU A 45 33.83 -12.39 5.65
CA LEU A 45 32.97 -11.97 4.54
C LEU A 45 32.87 -13.01 3.41
N HIS A 46 33.77 -13.99 3.36
CA HIS A 46 33.74 -15.05 2.35
C HIS A 46 32.84 -16.25 2.72
N SER A 47 32.46 -16.40 4.00
CA SER A 47 31.65 -17.52 4.50
C SER A 47 30.13 -17.26 4.45
N VAL A 48 29.72 -15.99 4.28
CA VAL A 48 28.34 -15.55 4.20
C VAL A 48 28.06 -15.25 2.73
N GLY A 49 27.22 -16.06 2.07
CA GLY A 49 26.95 -15.97 0.63
C GLY A 49 26.66 -14.55 0.11
N GLN A 50 26.81 -14.33 -1.20
CA GLN A 50 26.61 -13.02 -1.85
C GLN A 50 25.31 -12.33 -1.37
N ARG A 51 25.46 -11.26 -0.59
CA ARG A 51 24.34 -10.48 -0.05
C ARG A 51 23.76 -9.60 -1.15
N ILE A 52 22.67 -10.06 -1.77
CA ILE A 52 21.87 -9.24 -2.69
C ILE A 52 20.98 -8.33 -1.84
N ILE A 53 21.10 -7.03 -2.02
CA ILE A 53 20.28 -6.05 -1.30
C ILE A 53 19.12 -5.64 -2.21
N LEU A 54 17.90 -5.86 -1.73
CA LEU A 54 16.70 -5.35 -2.38
C LEU A 54 16.57 -3.85 -2.05
N PRO A 55 16.52 -2.96 -3.06
CA PRO A 55 16.29 -1.54 -2.85
C PRO A 55 14.84 -1.28 -2.40
N SER A 56 14.56 -0.07 -1.93
CA SER A 56 13.20 0.33 -1.54
C SER A 56 12.24 0.48 -2.72
N SER A 57 12.76 0.66 -3.94
CA SER A 57 12.01 0.58 -5.20
C SER A 57 11.47 -0.82 -5.53
N PHE A 58 11.94 -1.85 -4.83
CA PHE A 58 11.42 -3.21 -4.94
C PHE A 58 10.14 -3.36 -4.10
N GLN A 59 8.99 -3.21 -4.76
CA GLN A 59 7.67 -3.31 -4.13
C GLN A 59 7.49 -4.63 -3.37
N GLY A 60 6.92 -4.55 -2.17
CA GLY A 60 6.68 -5.70 -1.29
C GLY A 60 7.88 -6.12 -0.44
N GLY A 61 9.08 -5.57 -0.68
CA GLY A 61 10.25 -5.82 0.16
C GLY A 61 10.20 -5.08 1.50
N PRO A 62 10.98 -5.49 2.52
CA PRO A 62 11.01 -4.81 3.81
C PRO A 62 11.34 -3.31 3.71
N ARG A 63 12.35 -2.94 2.89
CA ARG A 63 12.74 -1.54 2.71
C ARG A 63 11.65 -0.70 2.05
N HIS A 64 10.92 -1.28 1.09
CA HIS A 64 9.79 -0.61 0.47
C HIS A 64 8.74 -0.25 1.52
N TRP A 65 8.37 -1.20 2.38
CA TRP A 65 7.41 -0.94 3.45
C TRP A 65 7.92 0.07 4.48
N TYR A 66 9.21 0.04 4.84
CA TYR A 66 9.79 1.06 5.71
C TYR A 66 9.73 2.46 5.10
N GLU A 67 10.09 2.62 3.84
CA GLU A 67 10.01 3.90 3.12
C GLU A 67 8.56 4.40 3.06
N GLN A 68 7.61 3.56 2.63
CA GLN A 68 6.19 3.92 2.57
C GLN A 68 5.64 4.33 3.95
N CYS A 69 6.03 3.64 5.03
CA CYS A 69 5.64 4.01 6.39
C CYS A 69 6.25 5.35 6.82
N GLN A 70 7.52 5.61 6.49
CA GLN A 70 8.17 6.88 6.81
C GLN A 70 7.51 8.05 6.06
N ASP A 71 7.18 7.87 4.78
CA ASP A 71 6.47 8.87 3.98
C ASP A 71 5.08 9.15 4.54
N ALA A 72 4.32 8.10 4.90
CA ALA A 72 3.01 8.24 5.52
C ALA A 72 3.09 9.02 6.85
N LEU A 73 4.08 8.70 7.71
CA LEU A 73 4.30 9.43 8.96
C LEU A 73 4.72 10.89 8.73
N ALA A 74 5.51 11.17 7.69
CA ALA A 74 5.90 12.52 7.32
C ALA A 74 4.69 13.35 6.88
N ILE A 75 3.80 12.78 6.07
CA ILE A 75 2.53 13.41 5.67
C ILE A 75 1.66 13.67 6.89
N CYS A 76 1.46 12.67 7.75
CA CYS A 76 0.66 12.82 8.98
C CYS A 76 1.22 13.89 9.92
N ARG A 77 2.55 14.06 9.97
CA ARG A 77 3.21 15.10 10.78
C ARG A 77 2.89 16.50 10.26
N GLU A 78 2.82 16.68 8.94
CA GLU A 78 2.51 17.99 8.33
C GLU A 78 1.02 18.33 8.45
N GLU A 79 0.14 17.37 8.20
CA GLU A 79 -1.31 17.59 8.12
C GLU A 79 -2.03 17.62 9.48
N CYS A 80 -1.32 17.31 10.58
CA CYS A 80 -1.71 17.37 11.99
C CYS A 80 -2.97 16.59 12.43
N THR A 81 -3.90 16.26 11.54
CA THR A 81 -5.19 15.63 11.87
C THR A 81 -5.76 14.88 10.69
N ILE A 82 -6.10 13.61 10.92
CA ILE A 82 -6.84 12.76 10.00
C ILE A 82 -8.33 13.01 10.22
N ASP A 83 -9.06 13.33 9.16
CA ASP A 83 -10.49 13.68 9.24
C ASP A 83 -11.40 12.49 8.89
N PHE A 84 -11.01 11.67 7.89
CA PHE A 84 -11.75 10.46 7.53
C PHE A 84 -10.85 9.23 7.49
N PHE A 85 -11.36 8.13 8.03
CA PHE A 85 -10.82 6.79 7.83
C PHE A 85 -11.87 5.94 7.08
N ILE A 86 -11.58 5.63 5.82
CA ILE A 86 -12.49 4.90 4.95
C ILE A 86 -11.89 3.53 4.64
N THR A 87 -12.70 2.50 4.90
CA THR A 87 -12.40 1.12 4.53
C THR A 87 -13.44 0.63 3.56
N ALA A 88 -13.02 0.05 2.43
CA ALA A 88 -13.94 -0.63 1.53
C ALA A 88 -13.41 -2.02 1.19
N THR A 89 -14.30 -3.00 1.30
CA THR A 89 -14.02 -4.41 1.00
C THR A 89 -14.73 -4.78 -0.29
N CYS A 90 -14.04 -5.53 -1.15
CA CYS A 90 -14.64 -6.08 -2.36
C CYS A 90 -15.83 -6.97 -2.00
N ASN A 91 -16.94 -6.82 -2.73
CA ASN A 91 -18.11 -7.67 -2.59
C ASN A 91 -18.16 -8.65 -3.78
N PRO A 92 -18.16 -9.97 -3.53
CA PRO A 92 -18.12 -10.95 -4.63
C PRO A 92 -19.47 -11.02 -5.36
N ALA A 93 -20.55 -10.50 -4.77
CA ALA A 93 -21.88 -10.44 -5.36
C ALA A 93 -22.11 -9.21 -6.26
N TRP A 94 -21.07 -8.41 -6.51
CA TRP A 94 -21.17 -7.33 -7.50
C TRP A 94 -21.52 -7.89 -8.88
N LYS A 95 -22.49 -7.25 -9.54
CA LYS A 95 -23.01 -7.71 -10.82
C LYS A 95 -21.93 -7.76 -11.90
N GLU A 96 -20.99 -6.82 -11.86
CA GLU A 96 -19.83 -6.77 -12.74
C GLU A 96 -18.94 -8.02 -12.61
N ILE A 97 -18.93 -8.67 -11.43
CA ILE A 97 -18.22 -9.93 -11.23
C ILE A 97 -19.10 -11.09 -11.70
N THR A 98 -20.34 -11.17 -11.21
CA THR A 98 -21.21 -12.33 -11.45
C THR A 98 -21.58 -12.52 -12.92
N ASP A 99 -21.75 -11.43 -13.67
CA ASP A 99 -22.11 -11.47 -15.09
C ASP A 99 -20.96 -11.99 -15.98
N GLU A 100 -19.72 -11.91 -15.50
CA GLU A 100 -18.51 -12.32 -16.22
C GLU A 100 -18.02 -13.73 -15.81
N LEU A 101 -18.75 -14.42 -14.92
CA LEU A 101 -18.45 -15.80 -14.53
C LEU A 101 -19.07 -16.79 -15.52
N PHE A 102 -18.30 -17.79 -15.91
CA PHE A 102 -18.83 -18.91 -16.70
C PHE A 102 -19.71 -19.83 -15.84
N PRO A 103 -20.64 -20.60 -16.44
CA PRO A 103 -21.44 -21.57 -15.71
C PRO A 103 -20.58 -22.53 -14.87
N GLY A 104 -20.85 -22.60 -13.57
CA GLY A 104 -20.11 -23.43 -12.62
C GLY A 104 -18.82 -22.80 -12.06
N GLN A 105 -18.43 -21.60 -12.50
CA GLN A 105 -17.33 -20.86 -11.87
C GLN A 105 -17.80 -20.09 -10.63
N THR A 106 -16.88 -19.96 -9.68
CA THR A 106 -17.00 -19.09 -8.52
C THR A 106 -16.03 -17.91 -8.64
N THR A 107 -16.21 -16.89 -7.81
CA THR A 107 -15.30 -15.73 -7.76
C THR A 107 -13.86 -16.12 -7.41
N SER A 108 -13.70 -17.19 -6.63
CA SER A 108 -12.38 -17.76 -6.27
C SER A 108 -11.64 -18.33 -7.48
N ASP A 109 -12.36 -18.75 -8.52
CA ASP A 109 -11.77 -19.30 -9.76
C ASP A 109 -11.26 -18.20 -10.70
N ARG A 110 -11.70 -16.95 -10.49
CA ARG A 110 -11.34 -15.76 -11.29
C ARG A 110 -10.78 -14.62 -10.42
N PRO A 111 -9.65 -14.84 -9.73
CA PRO A 111 -9.04 -13.81 -8.88
C PRO A 111 -8.57 -12.58 -9.67
N ASP A 112 -8.27 -12.74 -10.96
CA ASP A 112 -7.95 -11.66 -11.90
C ASP A 112 -9.14 -10.69 -12.09
N LEU A 113 -10.35 -11.25 -12.23
CA LEU A 113 -11.59 -10.49 -12.41
C LEU A 113 -11.93 -9.71 -11.14
N VAL A 114 -11.88 -10.38 -9.99
CA VAL A 114 -12.09 -9.77 -8.67
C VAL A 114 -11.11 -8.61 -8.46
N ALA A 115 -9.83 -8.83 -8.74
CA ALA A 115 -8.80 -7.81 -8.58
C ALA A 115 -9.03 -6.59 -9.47
N ARG A 116 -9.40 -6.81 -10.73
CA ARG A 116 -9.65 -5.75 -11.71
C ARG A 116 -10.88 -4.91 -11.33
N ILE A 117 -11.98 -5.55 -10.97
CA ILE A 117 -13.21 -4.86 -10.60
C ILE A 117 -13.03 -4.09 -9.30
N PHE A 118 -12.38 -4.69 -8.31
CA PHE A 118 -12.03 -4.00 -7.08
C PHE A 118 -11.20 -2.73 -7.35
N HIS A 119 -10.18 -2.81 -8.20
CA HIS A 119 -9.37 -1.65 -8.59
C HIS A 119 -10.18 -0.55 -9.28
N LEU A 120 -11.13 -0.93 -10.16
CA LEU A 120 -12.02 0.03 -10.81
C LEU A 120 -12.95 0.72 -9.81
N LYS A 121 -13.52 -0.02 -8.85
CA LYS A 121 -14.35 0.54 -7.78
C LYS A 121 -13.54 1.45 -6.86
N GLN A 122 -12.32 1.04 -6.50
CA GLN A 122 -11.40 1.89 -5.74
C GLN A 122 -11.13 3.20 -6.45
N LYS A 123 -10.80 3.16 -7.74
CA LYS A 123 -10.58 4.39 -8.53
C LYS A 123 -11.79 5.30 -8.57
N ALA A 124 -12.99 4.74 -8.73
CA ALA A 124 -14.22 5.50 -8.71
C ALA A 124 -14.44 6.21 -7.37
N ILE A 125 -14.24 5.50 -6.24
CA ILE A 125 -14.36 6.08 -4.89
C ILE A 125 -13.34 7.23 -4.70
N PHE A 126 -12.10 7.04 -5.14
CA PHE A 126 -11.06 8.07 -5.01
C PHE A 126 -11.36 9.29 -5.89
N ALA A 127 -11.86 9.08 -7.12
CA ALA A 127 -12.31 10.18 -7.98
C ALA A 127 -13.46 10.96 -7.33
N ASP A 128 -14.44 10.28 -6.73
CA ASP A 128 -15.54 10.95 -6.03
C ASP A 128 -15.06 11.80 -4.85
N ILE A 129 -14.15 11.27 -4.04
CA ILE A 129 -13.66 11.97 -2.84
C ILE A 129 -12.70 13.11 -3.21
N ILE A 130 -11.75 12.85 -4.11
CA ILE A 130 -10.63 13.78 -4.38
C ILE A 130 -10.96 14.75 -5.50
N GLU A 131 -11.56 14.28 -6.60
CA GLU A 131 -11.81 15.09 -7.80
C GLU A 131 -13.19 15.75 -7.74
N ASN A 132 -14.23 14.97 -7.44
CA ASN A 132 -15.60 15.50 -7.34
C ASN A 132 -15.87 16.18 -6.00
N GLY A 133 -14.98 16.01 -5.01
CA GLY A 133 -15.03 16.71 -3.73
C GLY A 133 -16.29 16.41 -2.92
N VAL A 134 -16.84 15.19 -3.01
CA VAL A 134 -18.11 14.84 -2.34
C VAL A 134 -18.06 15.00 -0.81
N LEU A 135 -16.86 14.92 -0.22
CA LEU A 135 -16.60 15.19 1.19
C LEU A 135 -15.97 16.57 1.45
N GLY A 136 -15.76 17.37 0.41
CA GLY A 136 -14.98 18.61 0.44
C GLY A 136 -13.58 18.45 -0.12
N ALA A 137 -12.77 19.52 -0.05
CA ALA A 137 -11.43 19.51 -0.63
C ALA A 137 -10.41 18.77 0.25
N VAL A 138 -9.77 17.75 -0.34
CA VAL A 138 -8.68 16.98 0.27
C VAL A 138 -7.36 17.76 0.20
N SER A 139 -6.59 17.76 1.28
CA SER A 139 -5.21 18.28 1.35
C SER A 139 -4.21 17.17 1.03
N ALA A 140 -4.32 16.04 1.73
CA ALA A 140 -3.51 14.85 1.51
C ALA A 140 -4.33 13.58 1.78
N TYR A 141 -3.87 12.45 1.23
CA TYR A 141 -4.44 11.15 1.48
C TYR A 141 -3.37 10.07 1.50
N ILE A 142 -3.60 9.03 2.29
CA ILE A 142 -2.74 7.85 2.38
C ILE A 142 -3.66 6.64 2.23
N TYR A 143 -3.24 5.62 1.48
CA TYR A 143 -4.01 4.39 1.36
C TYR A 143 -3.13 3.16 1.26
N SER A 144 -3.68 2.03 1.70
CA SER A 144 -3.08 0.70 1.54
C SER A 144 -4.11 -0.25 0.95
N ASN A 145 -3.64 -1.14 0.08
CA ASN A 145 -4.43 -2.24 -0.47
C ASN A 145 -3.99 -3.54 0.19
N GLU A 146 -4.93 -4.23 0.80
CA GLU A 146 -4.68 -5.46 1.53
C GLU A 146 -5.33 -6.66 0.84
N TRP A 147 -4.47 -7.60 0.44
CA TRP A 147 -4.86 -8.87 -0.15
C TRP A 147 -4.81 -9.94 0.93
N GLN A 148 -5.96 -10.24 1.53
CA GLN A 148 -6.04 -11.27 2.54
C GLN A 148 -5.87 -12.65 1.90
N LYS A 149 -5.07 -13.55 2.51
CA LYS A 149 -4.80 -14.91 1.97
C LYS A 149 -6.05 -15.75 1.67
N ARG A 150 -7.16 -15.46 2.35
CA ARG A 150 -8.47 -16.14 2.20
C ARG A 150 -9.64 -15.15 2.18
N GLY A 151 -9.34 -13.86 2.12
CA GLY A 151 -10.34 -12.81 2.20
C GLY A 151 -10.32 -11.98 0.92
N LEU A 152 -11.38 -11.22 0.73
CA LEU A 152 -11.49 -10.38 -0.45
C LEU A 152 -10.57 -9.17 -0.33
N PRO A 153 -10.14 -8.60 -1.47
CA PRO A 153 -9.35 -7.39 -1.46
C PRO A 153 -10.10 -6.29 -0.73
N HIS A 154 -9.40 -5.54 0.11
CA HIS A 154 -9.95 -4.35 0.72
C HIS A 154 -8.86 -3.28 0.75
N PHE A 155 -9.29 -2.03 0.90
CA PHE A 155 -8.37 -0.93 1.08
C PHE A 155 -8.72 -0.17 2.35
N HIS A 156 -7.69 0.38 2.97
CA HIS A 156 -7.79 1.35 4.03
C HIS A 156 -7.27 2.68 3.51
N SER A 157 -7.97 3.76 3.81
CA SER A 157 -7.60 5.10 3.36
C SER A 157 -7.82 6.12 4.46
N LEU A 158 -6.86 7.02 4.60
CA LEU A 158 -6.88 8.16 5.49
C LEU A 158 -6.96 9.41 4.62
N PHE A 159 -7.94 10.28 4.88
CA PHE A 159 -8.06 11.57 4.21
C PHE A 159 -7.88 12.71 5.20
N MET A 160 -7.03 13.66 4.83
CA MET A 160 -6.79 14.91 5.54
C MET A 160 -7.41 16.04 4.72
N MET A 161 -8.37 16.74 5.30
CA MET A 161 -9.17 17.77 4.63
C MET A 161 -8.54 19.15 4.80
N LYS A 162 -8.72 20.02 3.81
CA LYS A 162 -8.33 21.43 3.93
C LYS A 162 -9.13 22.12 5.04
N ALA A 163 -8.55 23.17 5.63
CA ALA A 163 -9.11 23.88 6.79
C ALA A 163 -10.64 24.16 6.78
N PRO A 164 -11.27 24.64 5.69
CA PRO A 164 -12.72 24.90 5.69
C PRO A 164 -13.59 23.64 5.67
N PHE A 165 -13.02 22.47 5.35
CA PHE A 165 -13.72 21.19 5.26
C PHE A 165 -13.38 20.23 6.41
N LYS A 166 -12.61 20.69 7.40
CA LYS A 166 -12.31 19.88 8.59
C LYS A 166 -13.55 19.71 9.46
N LEU A 167 -13.76 18.49 9.94
CA LEU A 167 -14.89 18.13 10.81
C LEU A 167 -14.54 18.46 12.26
N ARG A 168 -14.97 19.62 12.75
CA ARG A 168 -14.68 20.11 14.11
C ARG A 168 -15.90 20.05 15.03
N GLU A 169 -17.09 20.02 14.45
CA GLU A 169 -18.36 20.04 15.17
C GLU A 169 -19.18 18.78 14.89
N THR A 170 -19.98 18.36 15.87
CA THR A 170 -20.86 17.18 15.77
C THR A 170 -21.85 17.29 14.62
N ALA A 171 -22.41 18.48 14.37
CA ALA A 171 -23.33 18.71 13.27
C ALA A 171 -22.69 18.45 11.89
N GLN A 172 -21.39 18.72 11.73
CA GLN A 172 -20.66 18.45 10.50
C GLN A 172 -20.48 16.95 10.29
N ILE A 173 -20.12 16.21 11.35
CA ILE A 173 -20.02 14.76 11.32
C ILE A 173 -21.37 14.13 10.94
N ASP A 174 -22.46 14.59 11.57
CA ASP A 174 -23.80 14.11 11.28
C ASP A 174 -24.22 14.36 9.83
N SER A 175 -23.77 15.47 9.23
CA SER A 175 -24.06 15.79 7.83
C SER A 175 -23.44 14.78 6.86
N CYS A 176 -22.28 14.21 7.22
CA CYS A 176 -21.60 13.17 6.45
C CYS A 176 -22.26 11.80 6.63
N ILE A 177 -22.79 11.49 7.83
CA ILE A 177 -23.40 10.18 8.14
C ILE A 177 -24.83 10.06 7.58
N ARG A 178 -25.58 11.17 7.53
CA ARG A 178 -26.96 11.19 7.00
C ARG A 178 -27.05 10.85 5.51
N TRP A 179 -25.93 10.78 4.82
CA TRP A 179 -25.80 10.11 3.53
C TRP A 179 -25.84 8.58 3.70
N THR A 180 -27.01 8.03 4.04
CA THR A 180 -27.26 6.57 4.04
C THR A 180 -28.65 6.26 3.49
N MET A 181 -28.75 6.11 2.17
CA MET A 181 -29.72 5.23 1.49
C MET A 181 -29.12 4.78 0.15
N PHE A 182 -28.43 3.64 0.19
CA PHE A 182 -28.31 2.71 -0.94
C PHE A 182 -28.52 1.30 -0.39
#